data_AF-A0A196NEQ2-F1
#
_entry.id   AF-A0A196NEQ2-F1
#
_cell.length_a   1.000
_cell.length_b   1.000
_cell.length_c   1.000
_cell.angle_alpha   90.00
_cell.angle_beta   90.00
_cell.angle_gamma   90.00
#
_symmetry.space_group_name_H-M   'P 1'
#
loop_
_entity.id
_entity.type
_entity.pdbx_description
1 polymer ?
#
loop_
_entity_poly.entity_id
_entity_poly.type
_entity_poly.pdbx_seq_one_letter_code
_entity_poly.pdbx_strand_id
1 'polypeptide(L)' 'MHYRFYALDGNRGIRAGHDLDASQDAEALLLAAQFGEASWELWCGTRKIAHVCGDEGVPPECAASAALGRGASRISA' A
#
# COMPACT_ATOMS: atom_id res chain seq x y z
N MET A 1 -3.40 -10.74 -15.64
CA MET A 1 -4.63 -9.96 -15.33
C MET A 1 -4.21 -8.54 -15.05
N HIS A 2 -4.97 -7.56 -15.52
CA HIS A 2 -4.56 -6.16 -15.41
C HIS A 2 -5.08 -5.53 -14.12
N TYR A 3 -4.17 -5.17 -13.23
CA TYR A 3 -4.47 -4.47 -12.00
C TYR A 3 -4.01 -3.02 -12.08
N ARG A 4 -4.66 -2.17 -11.30
CA ARG A 4 -4.26 -0.79 -11.13
C ARG A 4 -4.19 -0.45 -9.66
N PHE A 5 -2.99 -0.07 -9.24
CA PHE A 5 -2.69 0.41 -7.91
C PHE A 5 -2.83 1.94 -7.90
N TYR A 6 -3.43 2.48 -6.85
CA TYR A 6 -3.54 3.91 -6.61
C TYR A 6 -2.98 4.26 -5.24
N ALA A 7 -1.96 5.10 -5.20
CA ALA A 7 -1.50 5.71 -3.96
C ALA A 7 -2.46 6.83 -3.58
N LEU A 8 -2.91 6.86 -2.33
CA LEU A 8 -3.83 7.88 -1.83
C LEU A 8 -3.12 8.92 -0.96
N ASP A 9 -3.59 10.16 -1.00
CA ASP A 9 -3.21 11.19 -0.04
C ASP A 9 -4.09 11.13 1.25
N GLY A 10 -3.79 11.99 2.23
CA GLY A 10 -4.49 12.02 3.53
C GLY A 10 -5.98 12.35 3.46
N ASN A 11 -6.45 12.93 2.35
CA ASN A 11 -7.85 13.21 2.07
C ASN A 11 -8.48 12.18 1.10
N ARG A 12 -7.86 11.00 0.95
CA ARG A 12 -8.28 9.92 0.04
C ARG A 12 -8.32 10.31 -1.44
N GLY A 13 -7.66 11.40 -1.83
CA GLY A 13 -7.44 11.73 -3.23
C GLY A 13 -6.38 10.81 -3.83
N ILE A 14 -6.47 10.57 -5.14
CA ILE A 14 -5.48 9.78 -5.85
C ILE A 14 -4.25 10.65 -6.11
N ARG A 15 -3.12 10.26 -5.52
CA ARG A 15 -1.82 10.94 -5.69
C ARG A 15 -1.02 10.36 -6.86
N ALA A 16 -1.04 9.05 -7.01
CA ALA A 16 -0.32 8.33 -8.07
C ALA A 16 -1.07 7.06 -8.48
N GLY A 17 -0.81 6.58 -9.70
CA GLY A 17 -1.39 5.34 -10.22
C GLY A 17 -0.35 4.50 -10.95
N HIS A 18 -0.35 3.20 -10.71
CA HIS A 18 0.57 2.23 -11.31
C HIS A 18 -0.21 1.04 -11.86
N ASP A 19 0.06 0.67 -13.10
CA ASP A 19 -0.47 -0.56 -13.69
C ASP A 19 0.41 -1.74 -13.26
N LEU A 20 -0.24 -2.83 -12.83
CA LEU A 20 0.40 -4.04 -12.36
C LEU A 20 -0.12 -5.22 -13.17
N ASP A 21 0.80 -5.96 -13.79
CA ASP A 21 0.47 -7.25 -14.38
C ASP A 21 0.75 -8.35 -13.38
N ALA A 22 -0.31 -9.07 -12.99
CA ALA A 22 -0.23 -10.21 -12.09
C ALA A 22 -1.18 -11.31 -12.54
N SER A 23 -0.87 -12.55 -12.21
CA SER A 23 -1.70 -13.71 -12.60
C SER A 23 -2.91 -13.87 -11.68
N GLN A 24 -2.82 -13.39 -10.44
CA GLN A 24 -3.83 -13.57 -9.40
C GLN A 24 -3.83 -12.43 -8.36
N ASP A 25 -4.93 -12.31 -7.61
CA ASP A 25 -5.14 -11.22 -6.64
C ASP A 25 -4.03 -11.19 -5.56
N ALA A 26 -3.62 -12.37 -5.07
CA ALA A 26 -2.57 -12.49 -4.05
C ALA A 26 -1.20 -11.98 -4.52
N GLU A 27 -0.87 -12.22 -5.78
CA GLU A 27 0.38 -11.72 -6.39
C GLU A 27 0.31 -10.20 -6.57
N ALA A 28 -0.82 -9.67 -7.02
CA ALA A 28 -1.04 -8.23 -7.15
C ALA A 28 -0.92 -7.49 -5.80
N LEU A 29 -1.36 -8.11 -4.70
CA LEU A 29 -1.18 -7.57 -3.35
C LEU A 29 0.29 -7.52 -2.91
N LEU A 30 1.07 -8.56 -3.22
CA LEU A 30 2.51 -8.58 -2.95
C LEU A 30 3.26 -7.52 -3.77
N LEU A 31 2.87 -7.30 -5.02
CA LEU A 31 3.38 -6.21 -5.85
C LEU A 31 2.99 -4.84 -5.29
N ALA A 32 1.73 -4.66 -4.88
CA ALA A 32 1.25 -3.42 -4.26
C ALA A 32 1.98 -3.07 -2.96
N ALA A 33 2.30 -4.07 -2.13
CA ALA A 33 3.03 -3.86 -0.87
C ALA A 33 4.45 -3.30 -1.08
N GLN A 34 5.07 -3.54 -2.24
CA GLN A 34 6.42 -3.06 -2.53
C GLN A 34 6.51 -1.54 -2.78
N PHE A 35 5.39 -0.87 -3.06
CA PHE A 35 5.37 0.59 -3.20
C PHE A 35 5.57 1.32 -1.87
N GLY A 36 5.33 0.66 -0.73
CA GLY A 36 5.56 1.25 0.60
C GLY A 36 4.65 2.44 0.92
N GLU A 37 3.50 2.53 0.26
CA GLU A 37 2.51 3.59 0.49
C GLU A 37 1.70 3.32 1.75
N ALA A 38 1.46 4.35 2.56
CA ALA A 38 0.69 4.25 3.80
C ALA A 38 -0.83 4.12 3.55
N SER A 39 -1.31 4.74 2.47
CA SER A 39 -2.70 4.67 2.03
C SER A 39 -2.75 4.36 0.54
N TRP A 40 -3.48 3.32 0.15
CA TRP A 40 -3.58 2.90 -1.25
C TRP A 40 -4.81 2.05 -1.54
N GLU A 41 -5.15 1.95 -2.82
CA GLU A 41 -6.17 1.04 -3.34
C GLU A 41 -5.61 0.18 -4.46
N LEU A 42 -6.10 -1.06 -4.55
CA LEU A 42 -5.79 -1.97 -5.64
C LEU A 42 -7.09 -2.39 -6.32
N TRP A 43 -7.12 -2.26 -7.63
CA TRP A 43 -8.27 -2.56 -8.47
C TRP A 43 -7.90 -3.54 -9.57
N CYS A 44 -8.84 -4.43 -9.93
CA CYS A 44 -8.76 -5.30 -11.09
C CYS A 44 -9.97 -5.00 -11.99
N GLY A 45 -9.78 -4.15 -13.01
CA GLY A 45 -10.88 -3.60 -13.78
C GLY A 45 -11.83 -2.78 -12.88
N THR A 46 -13.08 -3.21 -12.75
CA THR A 46 -14.10 -2.56 -11.90
C THR A 46 -14.17 -3.14 -10.48
N ARG A 47 -13.41 -4.20 -10.17
CA ARG A 47 -13.40 -4.83 -8.84
C ARG A 47 -12.33 -4.19 -7.98
N LYS A 48 -12.71 -3.68 -6.80
CA LYS A 48 -11.77 -3.28 -5.76
C LYS A 48 -11.26 -4.53 -5.06
N ILE A 49 -9.96 -4.79 -5.17
CA ILE A 49 -9.28 -5.94 -4.57
C ILE A 49 -8.89 -5.64 -3.14
N ALA A 50 -8.32 -4.46 -2.89
CA ALA A 50 -7.95 -4.01 -1.55
C ALA A 50 -8.00 -2.49 -1.43
N HIS A 51 -8.16 -2.03 -0.20
CA HIS A 51 -8.05 -0.64 0.19
C HIS A 51 -7.43 -0.57 1.58
N VAL A 52 -6.31 0.13 1.68
CA VAL A 52 -5.57 0.37 2.90
C VAL A 52 -5.59 1.88 3.14
N CYS A 53 -6.06 2.30 4.32
CA CYS A 53 -6.05 3.70 4.73
C CYS A 53 -5.17 3.79 5.97
N GLY A 54 -4.11 4.61 5.92
CA GLY A 54 -3.09 4.72 6.96
C GLY A 54 -3.55 5.24 8.33
N ASP A 55 -4.86 5.34 8.57
CA ASP A 55 -5.46 5.76 9.85
C ASP A 55 -6.10 4.59 10.62
N GLU A 56 -6.35 3.43 9.98
CA GLU A 56 -7.01 2.30 10.64
C GLU A 56 -6.18 1.02 10.48
N GLY A 57 -5.47 0.67 11.56
CA GLY A 57 -5.13 -0.70 11.93
C GLY A 57 -4.59 -1.60 10.82
N VAL A 58 -3.30 -1.46 10.49
CA VAL A 58 -2.57 -2.58 9.92
C VAL A 58 -2.66 -3.73 10.93
N PRO A 59 -3.23 -4.91 10.59
CA PRO A 59 -3.14 -6.05 11.48
C PRO A 59 -1.64 -6.34 11.71
N PRO A 60 -1.22 -6.55 12.98
CA PRO A 60 0.18 -6.57 13.39
C PRO A 60 1.04 -7.63 12.66
N GLU A 61 0.41 -8.56 11.94
CA GLU A 61 1.06 -9.56 11.09
C GLU A 61 1.73 -8.99 9.82
N CYS A 62 1.26 -7.85 9.28
CA CYS A 62 1.90 -7.19 8.12
C CYS A 62 2.76 -5.97 8.49
N ALA A 63 2.56 -5.37 9.67
CA ALA A 63 3.35 -4.21 10.11
C ALA A 63 4.80 -4.58 10.50
N ALA A 64 5.05 -5.86 10.81
CA ALA A 64 6.36 -6.34 11.27
C ALA A 64 7.50 -6.11 10.24
N SER A 65 7.19 -6.04 8.95
CA SER A 65 8.20 -5.81 7.90
C SER A 65 8.50 -4.33 7.63
N ALA A 66 7.62 -3.40 8.01
CA ALA A 66 7.79 -1.97 7.74
C ALA A 66 8.49 -1.20 8.88
N ALA A 67 8.49 -1.74 10.09
CA ALA A 67 8.99 -1.05 11.28
C ALA A 67 10.53 -1.11 11.48
N LEU A 68 11.28 -1.92 10.71
CA LEU A 68 12.75 -2.01 10.88
C LEU A 68 13.56 -0.92 10.16
N GLY A 69 12.93 -0.02 9.38
CA GLY A 69 13.64 0.90 8.49
C GLY A 69 13.71 2.38 8.91
N ARG A 70 13.07 2.81 10.01
CA ARG A 70 13.08 4.22 10.41
C ARG A 70 13.96 4.45 11.64
N GLY A 71 15.19 4.85 11.36
CA GLY A 71 16.23 5.17 12.33
C GLY A 71 15.74 6.08 13.46
N ALA A 72 16.00 5.64 14.68
CA ALA A 72 16.01 6.48 15.86
C ALA A 72 17.26 7.39 15.82
N SER A 73 17.23 8.43 14.98
CA SER A 73 18.07 9.62 15.17
C SER A 73 17.19 10.68 15.81
N ARG A 74 17.12 10.67 17.14
CA ARG A 74 16.78 11.88 17.90
C ARG A 74 18.04 12.33 18.63
N ILE A 75 18.70 13.31 18.03
CA ILE A 75 19.62 14.24 18.68
C ILE A 75 18.82 15.48 19.11
N SER A 76 19.29 16.12 20.18
CA SER A 76 18.76 17.30 20.92
C SER A 76 17.96 16.90 22.16
N ALA A 77 18.32 17.30 23.39
CA ALA A 77 19.31 18.27 23.87
C ALA A 77 19.80 17.86 25.27
#